data_AF-A0A2P8QWX7-F1
#
_entry.id   AF-A0A2P8QWX7-F1
#
_cell.length_a   1.000
_cell.length_b   1.000
_cell.length_c   1.000
_cell.angle_alpha   90.00
_cell.angle_beta   90.00
_cell.angle_gamma   90.00
#
_symmetry.space_group_name_H-M   'P 1'
#
loop_
_entity.id
_entity.type
_entity.pdbx_description
1 polymer ?
#
loop_
_entity_poly.entity_id
_entity_poly.type
_entity_poly.pdbx_seq_one_letter_code
_entity_poly.pdbx_strand_id
1 'polypeptide(L)'
;MSTDPRSQLSNRLADVLKNRSVIPDEKREITITFRVSAAEKQRLEQRCSGVVASDYIRARLFDHPLPQSKSVIPEVNRQVIYELKKIGNNLNQQTKAINEAVKIGSQPLNSSVKCYLETIEELAALLEQTRASLTQAIPAEGQRDDCKNQSK
;
A
#
# COMPACT_ATOMS: atom_id res chain seq x y z
N MET A 1 30.87 18.93 20.27
CA MET A 1 29.65 19.05 19.45
C MET A 1 29.39 17.71 18.77
N SER A 2 28.68 16.80 19.45
CA SER A 2 28.38 15.45 18.94
C SER A 2 27.21 15.54 17.97
N THR A 3 27.44 15.38 16.68
CA THR A 3 26.37 15.36 15.67
C THR A 3 25.61 14.03 15.79
N ASP A 4 24.31 14.12 16.04
CA ASP A 4 23.41 12.97 16.17
C ASP A 4 23.52 12.07 14.92
N PRO A 5 23.74 10.75 15.04
CA PRO A 5 23.83 9.84 13.90
C PRO A 5 22.62 9.91 12.95
N ARG A 6 21.42 10.28 13.45
CA ARG A 6 20.24 10.52 12.60
C ARG A 6 20.42 11.72 11.67
N SER A 7 21.00 12.79 12.20
CA SER A 7 21.26 14.01 11.42
C SER A 7 22.27 13.75 10.30
N GLN A 8 23.29 12.92 10.56
CA GLN A 8 24.27 12.51 9.56
C GLN A 8 23.65 11.68 8.44
N LEU A 9 22.76 10.73 8.78
CA LEU A 9 22.05 9.92 7.79
C LEU A 9 21.09 10.77 6.95
N SER A 10 20.35 11.68 7.59
CA SER A 10 19.45 12.62 6.90
C SER A 10 20.21 13.51 5.90
N ASN A 11 21.36 14.05 6.31
CA ASN A 11 22.18 14.90 5.45
C ASN A 11 22.76 14.11 4.26
N ARG A 12 23.25 12.89 4.50
CA ARG A 12 23.73 12.01 3.43
C ARG A 12 22.63 11.67 2.42
N LEU A 13 21.41 11.40 2.89
CA LEU A 13 20.28 11.12 2.00
C LEU A 13 19.87 12.38 1.21
N ALA A 14 19.87 13.55 1.84
CA ALA A 14 19.60 14.81 1.16
C ALA A 14 20.62 15.08 0.04
N ASP A 15 21.91 14.84 0.28
CA ASP A 15 22.96 15.00 -0.73
C ASP A 15 22.80 14.01 -1.89
N VAL A 16 22.47 12.74 -1.62
CA VAL A 16 22.19 11.73 -2.66
C VAL A 16 20.99 12.12 -3.51
N LEU A 17 19.93 12.65 -2.90
CA LEU A 17 18.72 13.07 -3.62
C LEU A 17 18.95 14.36 -4.42
N LYS A 18 19.77 15.29 -3.93
CA LYS A 18 20.10 16.55 -4.60
C LYS A 18 20.90 16.33 -5.89
N ASN A 19 21.72 15.29 -5.91
CA ASN A 19 22.50 14.89 -7.10
C ASN A 19 21.66 14.12 -8.13
N ARG A 20 20.43 13.72 -7.79
CA ARG A 20 19.47 13.14 -8.73
C ARG A 20 18.70 14.26 -9.41
N SER A 21 19.35 14.98 -10.32
CA SER A 21 18.63 15.88 -11.22
C SER A 21 17.69 15.04 -12.09
N VAL A 22 16.39 15.12 -11.81
CA VAL A 22 15.38 14.67 -12.75
C VAL A 22 15.41 15.72 -13.87
N ILE A 23 16.16 15.43 -14.94
CA ILE A 23 16.15 16.23 -16.15
C ILE A 23 14.67 16.34 -16.57
N PRO A 24 14.08 17.54 -16.65
CA PRO A 24 12.74 17.69 -17.16
C PRO A 24 12.73 17.14 -18.59
N ASP A 25 11.91 16.13 -18.85
CA ASP A 25 11.69 15.64 -20.21
C ASP A 25 11.28 16.82 -21.10
N GLU A 26 11.92 16.97 -22.25
CA GLU A 26 11.53 17.97 -23.24
C GLU A 26 10.04 17.81 -23.59
N LYS A 27 9.35 18.95 -23.80
CA LYS A 27 7.93 18.92 -24.12
C LYS A 27 7.71 18.17 -25.43
N ARG A 28 6.89 17.12 -25.36
CA ARG A 28 6.54 16.27 -26.51
C ARG A 28 5.46 16.97 -27.34
N GLU A 29 5.88 17.70 -28.38
CA GLU A 29 4.98 18.48 -29.24
C GLU A 29 4.54 17.74 -30.51
N ILE A 30 5.30 16.71 -30.92
CA ILE A 30 5.04 15.97 -32.16
C ILE A 30 4.03 14.84 -31.91
N THR A 31 2.94 14.83 -32.69
CA THR A 31 1.92 13.76 -32.66
C THR A 31 2.13 12.81 -33.83
N ILE A 32 2.21 11.50 -33.55
CA ILE A 32 2.28 10.44 -34.56
C ILE A 32 0.92 9.74 -34.60
N THR A 33 0.29 9.66 -35.77
CA THR A 33 -0.96 8.91 -35.99
C THR A 33 -0.71 7.77 -36.97
N PHE A 34 -1.22 6.59 -36.67
CA PHE A 34 -1.14 5.42 -37.54
C PHE A 34 -2.42 4.60 -37.43
N ARG A 35 -2.74 3.86 -38.49
CA ARG A 35 -3.92 2.98 -38.53
C ARG A 35 -3.53 1.59 -38.04
N VAL A 36 -4.40 1.00 -37.24
CA VAL A 36 -4.25 -0.36 -36.70
C VAL A 36 -5.51 -1.17 -36.98
N SER A 37 -5.34 -2.48 -37.11
CA SER A 37 -6.45 -3.43 -37.11
C SER A 37 -7.09 -3.54 -35.73
N ALA A 38 -8.33 -4.06 -35.68
CA ALA A 38 -9.03 -4.29 -34.41
C ALA A 38 -8.26 -5.26 -33.50
N ALA A 39 -7.65 -6.30 -34.07
CA ALA A 39 -6.85 -7.28 -33.33
C ALA A 39 -5.59 -6.65 -32.70
N GLU A 40 -4.91 -5.76 -33.43
CA GLU A 40 -3.74 -5.06 -32.92
C GLU A 40 -4.09 -4.09 -31.80
N LYS A 41 -5.23 -3.38 -31.93
CA LYS A 41 -5.73 -2.50 -30.87
C LYS A 41 -5.99 -3.28 -29.58
N GLN A 42 -6.69 -4.42 -29.66
CA GLN A 42 -6.98 -5.25 -28.49
C GLN A 42 -5.69 -5.79 -27.84
N ARG A 43 -4.72 -6.22 -28.66
CA ARG A 43 -3.42 -6.70 -28.17
C ARG A 43 -2.63 -5.60 -27.46
N LEU A 44 -2.72 -4.36 -27.96
CA LEU A 44 -2.11 -3.20 -27.33
C LEU A 44 -2.78 -2.90 -25.98
N GLU A 45 -4.11 -2.88 -25.91
CA GLU A 45 -4.87 -2.63 -24.67
C GLU A 45 -4.57 -3.66 -23.59
N GLN A 46 -4.51 -4.95 -23.93
CA GLN A 46 -4.14 -6.02 -23.00
C GLN A 46 -2.73 -5.83 -22.43
N ARG A 47 -1.77 -5.41 -23.26
CA ARG A 47 -0.38 -5.20 -22.84
C ARG A 47 -0.19 -3.91 -22.04
N CYS A 48 -1.09 -2.96 -22.22
CA CYS A 48 -1.11 -1.69 -21.50
C CYS A 48 -1.93 -1.76 -20.20
N SER A 49 -2.34 -2.93 -19.72
CA SER A 49 -3.10 -3.04 -18.46
C SER A 49 -2.31 -2.42 -17.29
N GLY A 50 -2.74 -1.26 -16.80
CA GLY A 50 -2.08 -0.52 -15.72
C GLY A 50 -0.98 0.47 -16.15
N VAL A 51 -0.81 0.70 -17.46
CA VAL A 51 0.17 1.63 -18.05
C VAL A 51 -0.47 2.43 -19.18
N VAL A 52 -0.09 3.71 -19.36
CA VAL A 52 -0.61 4.52 -20.47
C VAL A 52 -0.08 3.97 -21.80
N ALA A 53 -0.96 3.77 -22.79
CA ALA A 53 -0.58 3.18 -24.07
C ALA A 53 0.55 3.93 -24.79
N SER A 54 0.59 5.26 -24.69
CA SER A 54 1.66 6.08 -25.25
C SER A 54 3.01 5.84 -24.56
N ASP A 55 3.02 5.64 -23.24
CA ASP A 55 4.23 5.32 -22.49
C ASP A 55 4.71 3.90 -22.78
N TYR A 56 3.78 2.95 -22.95
CA TYR A 56 4.09 1.59 -23.38
C TYR A 56 4.74 1.57 -24.76
N ILE A 57 4.17 2.29 -25.73
CA ILE A 57 4.73 2.39 -27.09
C ILE A 57 6.13 3.01 -27.06
N ARG A 58 6.33 4.09 -26.28
CA ARG A 58 7.64 4.72 -26.15
C ARG A 58 8.69 3.83 -25.50
N ALA A 59 8.33 3.13 -24.43
CA ALA A 59 9.21 2.16 -23.78
C ALA A 59 9.61 1.00 -24.71
N ARG A 60 8.75 0.64 -25.66
CA ARG A 60 9.04 -0.40 -26.65
C ARG A 60 9.83 0.09 -27.86
N LEU A 61 9.77 1.39 -28.20
CA LEU A 61 10.41 1.96 -29.40
C LEU A 61 11.71 2.73 -29.12
N PHE A 62 11.85 3.33 -27.94
CA PHE A 62 12.95 4.24 -27.60
C PHE A 62 13.78 3.76 -26.39
N ASP A 63 13.73 2.47 -26.08
CA ASP A 63 14.45 1.84 -24.95
C ASP A 63 14.25 2.51 -23.58
N HIS A 64 13.14 3.21 -23.40
CA HIS A 64 12.78 3.75 -22.09
C HIS A 64 12.40 2.61 -21.14
N PRO A 65 12.68 2.75 -19.84
CA PRO A 65 12.26 1.76 -18.85
C PRO A 65 10.73 1.57 -18.93
N LEU A 66 10.30 0.30 -18.99
CA LEU A 66 8.88 -0.04 -18.98
C LEU A 66 8.23 0.63 -17.76
N PRO A 67 7.13 1.38 -17.93
CA PRO A 67 6.46 2.00 -16.80
C PRO A 67 6.03 0.91 -15.85
N GLN A 68 6.48 0.98 -14.60
CA GLN A 68 6.02 0.06 -13.58
C GLN A 68 4.53 0.29 -13.43
N SER A 69 3.73 -0.76 -13.63
CA SER A 69 2.30 -0.72 -13.36
C SER A 69 2.17 -0.25 -11.91
N LYS A 70 1.62 0.94 -11.70
CA LYS A 70 1.29 1.38 -10.34
C LYS A 70 0.33 0.32 -9.85
N SER A 71 0.72 -0.45 -8.82
CA SER A 71 -0.10 -1.51 -8.26
C SER A 71 -1.50 -0.94 -8.08
N VAL A 72 -2.44 -1.38 -8.91
CA VAL A 72 -3.82 -0.92 -8.85
C VAL A 72 -4.36 -1.57 -7.60
N ILE A 73 -4.24 -0.86 -6.48
CA ILE A 73 -4.89 -1.25 -5.23
C ILE A 73 -6.38 -1.32 -5.58
N PRO A 74 -7.00 -2.51 -5.52
CA PRO A 74 -8.42 -2.65 -5.79
C PRO A 74 -9.20 -1.66 -4.93
N GLU A 75 -10.22 -1.03 -5.49
CA GLU A 75 -10.95 0.06 -4.82
C GLU A 75 -11.52 -0.38 -3.46
N VAL A 76 -11.94 -1.65 -3.36
CA VAL A 76 -12.39 -2.33 -2.14
C VAL A 76 -11.35 -2.26 -1.00
N ASN A 77 -10.06 -2.25 -1.32
CA ASN A 77 -8.98 -2.28 -0.32
C ASN A 77 -8.47 -0.87 0.03
N ARG A 78 -8.89 0.18 -0.67
CA ARG A 78 -8.40 1.54 -0.42
C ARG A 78 -8.84 2.08 0.93
N GLN A 79 -10.11 1.85 1.29
CA GLN A 79 -10.64 2.28 2.58
C GLN A 79 -9.96 1.54 3.73
N VAL A 80 -9.77 0.22 3.60
CA VAL A 80 -9.08 -0.61 4.60
C VAL A 80 -7.64 -0.14 4.79
N ILE A 81 -6.90 0.13 3.70
CA ILE A 81 -5.53 0.63 3.77
C ILE A 81 -5.47 2.02 4.41
N TYR A 82 -6.45 2.88 4.13
CA TYR A 82 -6.54 4.20 4.74
C TYR A 82 -6.75 4.11 6.26
N GLU A 83 -7.68 3.28 6.72
CA GLU A 83 -7.92 3.06 8.15
C GLU A 83 -6.71 2.42 8.84
N LEU A 84 -6.08 1.41 8.22
CA LEU A 84 -4.85 0.81 8.74
C LEU A 84 -3.72 1.83 8.88
N LYS A 85 -3.56 2.72 7.90
CA LYS A 85 -2.58 3.81 7.96
C LYS A 85 -2.88 4.77 9.11
N LYS A 86 -4.15 5.10 9.33
CA LYS A 86 -4.59 5.96 10.43
C LYS A 86 -4.28 5.33 11.79
N ILE A 87 -4.58 4.03 11.96
CA ILE A 87 -4.25 3.27 13.17
C ILE A 87 -2.73 3.25 13.41
N GLY A 88 -1.94 2.93 12.38
CA GLY A 88 -0.47 2.91 12.50
C GLY A 88 0.12 4.27 12.88
N ASN A 89 -0.43 5.36 12.33
CA ASN A 89 -0.02 6.72 12.69
C ASN A 89 -0.33 7.04 14.16
N ASN A 90 -1.51 6.66 14.65
CA ASN A 90 -1.91 6.87 16.03
C ASN A 90 -1.02 6.07 17.00
N LEU A 91 -0.68 4.83 16.64
CA LEU A 91 0.22 3.98 17.43
C LEU A 91 1.62 4.62 17.51
N ASN A 92 2.17 5.07 16.38
CA ASN A 92 3.46 5.74 16.34
C ASN A 92 3.49 7.04 17.17
N GLN A 93 2.40 7.81 17.17
CA GLN A 93 2.27 9.01 18.01
C GLN A 93 2.26 8.65 19.50
N GLN A 94 1.48 7.64 19.90
CA GLN A 94 1.45 7.16 21.28
C GLN A 94 2.83 6.67 21.73
N THR A 95 3.51 5.86 20.91
CA THR A 95 4.86 5.38 21.21
C THR A 95 5.86 6.52 21.36
N LYS A 96 5.79 7.55 20.50
CA LYS A 96 6.65 8.74 20.63
C LYS A 96 6.35 9.52 21.91
N ALA A 97 5.07 9.76 22.22
CA ALA A 97 4.67 10.46 23.44
C ALA A 97 5.11 9.70 24.70
N ILE A 98 4.97 8.37 24.71
CA ILE A 98 5.46 7.51 25.81
C ILE A 98 6.99 7.59 25.91
N ASN A 99 7.72 7.48 24.80
CA ASN A 99 9.18 7.55 24.81
C ASN A 99 9.71 8.93 25.24
N GLU A 100 9.01 10.01 24.86
CA GLU A 100 9.33 11.36 25.33
C GLU A 100 9.02 11.52 26.82
N ALA A 101 7.88 11.03 27.30
CA ALA A 101 7.53 11.05 28.72
C ALA A 101 8.54 10.25 29.57
N VAL A 102 8.97 9.07 29.10
CA VAL A 102 10.01 8.25 29.73
C VAL A 102 11.36 8.98 29.75
N LYS A 103 11.74 9.68 28.67
CA LYS A 103 12.97 10.48 28.62
C LYS A 103 12.97 11.68 29.56
N ILE A 104 11.82 12.29 29.78
CA ILE A 104 11.66 13.46 30.67
C ILE A 104 11.59 13.02 32.15
N GLY A 105 11.64 11.71 32.45
CA GLY A 105 11.56 11.18 33.82
C GLY A 105 10.17 11.30 34.44
N SER A 106 9.18 11.75 33.66
CA SER A 106 7.78 11.81 34.06
C SER A 106 7.13 10.48 33.73
N GLN A 107 7.37 9.47 34.56
CA GLN A 107 6.51 8.30 34.59
C GLN A 107 5.23 8.66 35.36
N PRO A 108 4.04 8.60 34.76
CA PRO A 108 2.86 8.28 35.53
C PRO A 108 2.81 6.76 35.64
N LEU A 109 3.69 6.14 36.44
CA LEU A 109 3.42 4.78 36.94
C LEU A 109 2.37 4.89 38.06
N ASN A 110 1.26 5.56 37.77
CA ASN A 110 0.09 5.51 38.62
C ASN A 110 -0.67 4.23 38.29
N SER A 111 -1.32 3.64 39.30
CA SER A 111 -2.11 2.41 39.18
C SER A 111 -3.14 2.44 38.03
N SER A 112 -3.51 3.62 37.53
CA SER A 112 -4.36 3.82 36.37
C SER A 112 -3.74 3.38 35.03
N VAL A 113 -2.42 3.48 34.86
CA VAL A 113 -1.76 3.08 33.59
C VAL A 113 -1.70 1.57 33.42
N LYS A 114 -1.58 0.81 34.52
CA LYS A 114 -1.76 -0.65 34.47
C LYS A 114 -3.17 -1.05 34.07
N CYS A 115 -4.18 -0.36 34.60
CA CYS A 115 -5.58 -0.55 34.20
C CYS A 115 -5.82 -0.23 32.71
N TYR A 116 -5.16 0.80 32.15
CA TYR A 116 -5.20 1.05 30.71
C TYR A 116 -4.52 -0.04 29.86
N LEU A 117 -3.44 -0.66 30.36
CA LEU A 117 -2.81 -1.79 29.66
C LEU A 117 -3.70 -3.03 29.68
N GLU A 118 -4.29 -3.35 30.84
CA GLU A 118 -5.24 -4.47 30.98
C GLU A 118 -6.45 -4.30 30.07
N THR A 119 -7.05 -3.10 30.02
CA THR A 119 -8.18 -2.83 29.11
C THR A 119 -7.81 -2.88 27.63
N ILE A 120 -6.57 -2.51 27.26
CA ILE A 120 -6.09 -2.64 25.88
C ILE A 120 -5.88 -4.12 25.51
N GLU A 121 -5.35 -4.93 26.43
CA GLU A 121 -5.20 -6.38 26.23
C GLU A 121 -6.55 -7.08 26.08
N GLU A 122 -7.55 -6.72 26.90
CA GLU A 122 -8.93 -7.20 26.77
C GLU A 122 -9.55 -6.82 25.42
N LEU A 123 -9.35 -5.58 24.96
CA LEU A 123 -9.88 -5.12 23.67
C LEU A 123 -9.20 -5.83 22.50
N ALA A 124 -7.89 -6.10 22.59
CA ALA A 124 -7.16 -6.87 21.59
C ALA A 124 -7.68 -8.32 21.52
N ALA A 125 -7.96 -8.95 22.66
CA ALA A 125 -8.54 -10.28 22.71
C ALA A 125 -9.95 -10.32 22.09
N LEU A 126 -10.79 -9.32 22.37
CA LEU A 126 -12.13 -9.19 21.80
C LEU A 126 -12.08 -9.01 20.26
N LEU A 127 -11.12 -8.22 19.76
CA LEU A 127 -10.92 -8.04 18.32
C LEU A 127 -10.49 -9.33 17.63
N GLU A 128 -9.57 -10.09 18.23
CA GLU A 128 -9.15 -11.39 17.69
C GLU A 128 -10.28 -12.42 17.72
N GLN A 129 -11.12 -12.43 18.78
CA GLN A 129 -12.31 -13.27 18.83
C GLN A 129 -13.34 -12.87 17.76
N THR A 130 -13.53 -11.58 17.54
CA THR A 130 -14.42 -11.05 16.49
C THR A 130 -13.90 -11.43 15.11
N ARG A 131 -12.58 -11.31 14.89
CA ARG A 131 -11.91 -11.73 13.66
C ARG A 131 -12.10 -13.23 13.41
N ALA A 132 -11.90 -14.07 14.42
CA ALA A 132 -12.07 -15.51 14.33
C ALA A 132 -13.53 -15.89 14.00
N SER A 133 -14.50 -15.22 14.63
CA SER A 133 -15.94 -15.42 14.37
C SER A 133 -16.32 -15.05 12.94
N LEU A 134 -15.81 -13.92 12.43
CA LEU A 134 -16.02 -13.51 11.04
C LEU A 134 -15.33 -14.44 10.04
N THR A 135 -14.22 -15.07 10.42
CA THR A 135 -13.47 -16.01 9.57
C THR A 135 -14.13 -17.39 9.48
N GLN A 136 -14.84 -17.83 10.53
CA GLN A 136 -15.57 -19.11 10.53
C GLN A 136 -16.93 -19.04 9.80
N ALA A 137 -17.44 -17.84 9.50
CA ALA A 137 -18.77 -17.64 8.91
C ALA A 137 -18.83 -17.73 7.36
N ILE A 138 -17.83 -18.32 6.69
CA ILE A 138 -17.92 -18.65 5.26
C ILE A 138 -17.98 -20.17 5.08
N PRO A 139 -19.15 -20.81 5.24
CA PRO A 139 -19.38 -22.11 4.63
C PRO A 139 -19.44 -21.90 3.11
N ALA A 140 -18.53 -22.57 2.40
CA ALA A 140 -18.58 -22.72 0.96
C ALA A 140 -19.77 -23.62 0.57
N GLU A 141 -20.97 -23.06 0.52
CA GLU A 141 -22.15 -23.70 -0.06
C GLU A 141 -22.31 -23.20 -1.49
N GLY A 142 -21.66 -23.88 -2.43
CA GLY A 142 -21.67 -23.52 -3.85
C GLY A 142 -21.12 -24.59 -4.80
N GLN A 143 -21.23 -25.87 -4.42
CA GLN A 143 -21.04 -26.98 -5.35
C GLN A 143 -22.24 -27.90 -5.22
N ARG A 144 -23.27 -27.62 -6.02
CA ARG A 144 -24.24 -28.64 -6.41
C ARG A 144 -23.88 -29.10 -7.82
N ASP A 145 -23.12 -30.18 -7.84
CA ASP A 145 -22.94 -31.05 -8.99
C ASP A 145 -24.29 -31.72 -9.31
N ASP A 146 -25.07 -31.16 -10.21
CA ASP A 146 -26.21 -31.86 -10.79
C ASP A 146 -25.75 -32.59 -12.07
N CYS A 147 -25.13 -33.75 -11.86
CA CYS A 147 -24.99 -34.78 -12.89
C CYS A 147 -25.57 -36.11 -12.41
N LYS A 148 -26.59 -36.56 -13.16
CA LYS A 148 -27.22 -37.89 -13.22
C LYS A 148 -28.34 -38.19 -12.21
N ASN A 149 -29.56 -38.33 -12.74
CA ASN A 149 -30.09 -39.69 -12.96
C ASN A 149 -31.23 -39.74 -13.99
N GLN A 150 -31.10 -40.74 -14.87
CA GLN A 150 -32.15 -41.29 -15.74
C GLN A 150 -33.26 -41.92 -14.89
N SER A 151 -34.51 -41.92 -15.38
CA SER A 151 -35.44 -43.08 -15.45
C SER A 151 -36.91 -42.66 -15.35
N LYS A 152 -37.57 -42.49 -16.51
CA LYS A 152 -38.71 -43.28 -17.00
C LYS A 152 -39.37 -42.57 -18.18
#